data_AF-A0A7R9DTJ2-F1
#
_entry.id   AF-A0A7R9DTJ2-F1
#
_cell.length_a   1.000
_cell.length_b   1.000
_cell.length_c   1.000
_cell.angle_alpha   90.00
_cell.angle_beta   90.00
_cell.angle_gamma   90.00
#
_symmetry.space_group_name_H-M   'P 1'
#
loop_
_entity.id
_entity.type
_entity.pdbx_description
1 polymer ?
#
loop_
_entity_poly.entity_id
_entity_poly.type
_entity_poly.pdbx_seq_one_letter_code
_entity_poly.pdbx_strand_id
1 'polypeptide(L)'
;MALFDSLLVDATVALISLITLLYFYFEYKFTYWKKRGVPFLKPLPIVGNFKDVLLQWRSPSHFFEDLYNGGRGKPLLGFYIFG
;
A
#
# COMPACT_ATOMS: atom_id res chain seq x y z
N MET A 1 15.58 -37.18 4.59
CA MET A 1 16.12 -35.97 5.24
C MET A 1 16.52 -34.95 4.19
N ALA A 2 17.58 -35.17 3.40
CA ALA A 2 18.09 -34.21 2.41
C ALA A 2 17.06 -33.62 1.41
N LEU A 3 16.06 -34.39 0.98
CA LEU A 3 15.00 -33.93 0.05
C LEU A 3 14.05 -32.91 0.69
N PHE A 4 13.73 -33.05 1.98
CA PHE A 4 12.88 -32.10 2.70
C PHE A 4 13.64 -30.81 3.04
N ASP A 5 14.94 -30.92 3.33
CA ASP A 5 15.79 -29.76 3.58
C ASP A 5 15.94 -28.89 2.33
N SER A 6 16.10 -29.50 1.15
CA SER A 6 16.13 -28.77 -0.14
C SER A 6 14.81 -28.06 -0.43
N LEU A 7 13.67 -28.75 -0.25
CA LEU A 7 12.34 -28.16 -0.48
C LEU A 7 12.05 -26.96 0.41
N LEU A 8 12.47 -27.02 1.68
CA LEU A 8 12.32 -25.91 2.61
C LEU A 8 13.17 -24.71 2.18
N VAL A 9 14.43 -24.94 1.79
CA VAL A 9 15.31 -23.88 1.29
C VAL A 9 14.72 -23.24 0.04
N ASP A 10 14.33 -24.03 -0.96
CA ASP A 10 13.73 -23.53 -2.21
C ASP A 10 12.45 -22.71 -1.95
N ALA A 11 11.58 -23.17 -1.05
CA ALA A 11 10.37 -22.45 -0.67
C ALA A 11 10.69 -21.11 0.01
N THR A 12 11.70 -21.06 0.87
CA THR A 12 12.10 -19.80 1.53
C THR A 12 12.70 -18.80 0.54
N VAL A 13 13.53 -19.25 -0.39
CA VAL A 13 14.11 -18.40 -1.45
C VAL A 13 13.01 -17.85 -2.36
N ALA A 14 12.06 -18.69 -2.78
CA ALA A 14 10.92 -18.27 -3.58
C ALA A 14 10.05 -17.25 -2.84
N LEU A 15 9.78 -17.47 -1.55
CA LEU A 15 9.00 -16.55 -0.72
C LEU A 15 9.69 -15.19 -0.56
N ILE A 16 10.99 -15.17 -0.26
CA ILE A 16 11.77 -13.93 -0.15
C ILE A 16 11.75 -13.18 -1.47
N SER A 17 12.00 -13.89 -2.59
CA SER A 17 11.99 -13.30 -3.93
C SER A 17 10.63 -12.68 -4.27
N LEU A 18 9.54 -13.37 -3.93
CA LEU A 18 8.18 -12.85 -4.10
C LEU A 18 7.93 -11.60 -3.26
N ILE A 19 8.33 -11.59 -1.98
CA ILE A 19 8.19 -10.42 -1.10
C ILE A 19 8.98 -9.23 -1.64
N THR A 20 10.20 -9.45 -2.12
CA THR A 20 11.05 -8.41 -2.72
C THR A 20 10.41 -7.83 -4.00
N LEU A 21 9.89 -8.69 -4.88
CA LEU A 21 9.19 -8.24 -6.09
C LEU A 21 7.94 -7.42 -5.75
N LEU A 22 7.15 -7.88 -4.79
CA LEU A 22 5.97 -7.15 -4.31
C LEU A 22 6.34 -5.81 -3.71
N TYR A 23 7.41 -5.74 -2.92
CA TYR A 23 7.91 -4.50 -2.35
C TYR A 23 8.24 -3.46 -3.44
N PHE A 24 9.03 -3.85 -4.45
CA PHE A 24 9.37 -2.95 -5.56
C PHE A 24 8.16 -2.59 -6.42
N TYR A 25 7.23 -3.51 -6.63
CA TYR A 25 5.99 -3.26 -7.36
C TYR A 25 5.13 -2.18 -6.67
N PHE A 26 4.94 -2.27 -5.34
CA PHE A 26 4.18 -1.27 -4.60
C PHE A 26 4.90 0.09 -4.54
N GLU A 27 6.23 0.09 -4.34
CA GLU A 27 7.02 1.32 -4.37
C GLU A 27 6.87 2.04 -5.72
N TYR A 28 6.91 1.29 -6.83
CA TYR A 28 6.67 1.83 -8.16
C TYR A 28 5.24 2.35 -8.35
N LYS A 29 4.23 1.58 -7.92
CA LYS A 29 2.82 1.91 -8.12
C LYS A 29 2.42 3.18 -7.35
N PHE A 30 2.98 3.40 -6.17
CA PHE A 30 2.67 4.57 -5.34
C PHE A 30 3.46 5.84 -5.69
N THR A 31 4.05 5.91 -6.91
CA THR A 31 4.78 7.09 -7.39
C THR A 31 3.92 8.16 -8.06
N TYR A 32 2.63 7.91 -8.32
CA TYR A 32 1.78 8.82 -9.13
C TYR A 32 1.72 10.25 -8.59
N TRP A 33 1.38 10.41 -7.31
CA TRP A 33 1.28 11.72 -6.65
C TRP A 33 2.66 12.34 -6.41
N LYS A 34 3.63 11.51 -6.00
CA LYS A 34 5.04 11.90 -5.80
C LYS A 34 5.62 12.55 -7.06
N LYS A 35 5.42 11.94 -8.23
CA LYS A 35 5.90 12.45 -9.54
C LYS A 35 5.27 13.81 -9.91
N ARG A 36 4.12 14.16 -9.35
CA ARG A 36 3.38 15.41 -9.63
C ARG A 36 3.61 16.49 -8.58
N GLY A 37 4.43 16.22 -7.56
CA GLY A 37 4.63 17.15 -6.44
C GLY A 37 3.36 17.39 -5.61
N VAL A 38 2.36 16.52 -5.73
CA VAL A 38 1.10 16.65 -4.99
C VAL A 38 1.27 15.97 -3.64
N PRO A 39 0.98 16.65 -2.51
CA PRO A 39 0.96 16.01 -1.20
C PRO A 39 -0.03 14.83 -1.18
N PHE A 40 0.34 13.72 -0.56
CA PHE A 40 -0.51 12.53 -0.52
C PHE A 40 -0.38 11.77 0.80
N LEU A 41 -1.44 11.04 1.17
CA LEU A 41 -1.40 10.13 2.31
C LEU A 41 -0.55 8.90 1.97
N LYS A 42 0.34 8.51 2.90
CA LYS A 42 1.23 7.35 2.73
C LYS A 42 0.38 6.07 2.67
N PRO A 43 0.33 5.38 1.51
CA PRO A 43 -0.47 4.17 1.37
C PRO A 43 0.17 2.97 2.08
N LEU A 44 -0.66 2.04 2.54
CA LEU A 44 -0.22 0.67 2.85
C LEU A 44 -0.09 -0.15 1.57
N PRO A 45 0.81 -1.15 1.53
CA PRO A 45 0.83 -2.16 0.47
C PRO A 45 -0.55 -2.80 0.29
N ILE A 46 -0.91 -3.14 -0.95
CA ILE A 46 -2.17 -3.81 -1.35
C ILE A 46 -3.44 -2.96 -1.18
N VAL A 47 -3.72 -2.46 0.02
CA VAL A 47 -5.01 -1.82 0.39
C VAL A 47 -4.96 -0.29 0.42
N GLY A 48 -3.80 0.30 0.12
CA GLY A 48 -3.64 1.74 0.07
C GLY A 48 -4.01 2.42 1.40
N ASN A 49 -4.81 3.47 1.32
CA ASN A 49 -5.31 4.24 2.46
C ASN A 49 -6.72 3.80 2.89
N PHE A 50 -7.33 2.84 2.18
CA PHE A 50 -8.72 2.45 2.36
C PHE A 50 -8.91 1.23 3.27
N LYS A 51 -7.86 0.74 3.93
CA LYS A 51 -7.92 -0.45 4.79
C LYS A 51 -9.13 -0.45 5.73
N ASP A 52 -9.31 0.60 6.52
CA ASP A 52 -10.36 0.64 7.55
C ASP A 52 -11.75 0.78 6.94
N VAL A 53 -11.85 1.37 5.74
CA VAL A 53 -13.10 1.46 4.97
C VAL A 53 -13.47 0.10 4.38
N LEU A 54 -12.49 -0.62 3.82
CA LEU A 54 -12.68 -1.96 3.27
C LEU A 54 -13.04 -2.98 4.36
N LEU A 55 -12.42 -2.85 5.54
CA LEU A 55 -12.74 -3.65 6.72
C LEU A 55 -14.06 -3.24 7.39
N GLN A 56 -14.75 -2.21 6.86
CA GLN A 56 -15.97 -1.64 7.44
C GLN A 56 -15.82 -1.17 8.89
N TRP A 57 -14.59 -1.00 9.37
CA TRP A 57 -14.29 -0.42 10.67
C TRP A 57 -14.60 1.07 10.69
N ARG A 58 -14.59 1.70 9.51
CA ARG A 58 -14.91 3.10 9.34
C ARG A 58 -15.82 3.31 8.14
N SER A 59 -16.75 4.26 8.24
CA SER A 59 -17.56 4.67 7.09
C SER A 59 -16.69 5.40 6.04
N PRO A 60 -16.97 5.23 4.74
CA PRO A 60 -16.30 6.00 3.69
C PRO A 60 -16.44 7.52 3.90
N SER A 61 -17.61 7.98 4.39
CA SER A 61 -17.87 9.39 4.65
C SER A 61 -16.90 9.99 5.67
N HIS A 62 -16.66 9.30 6.78
CA HIS A 62 -15.70 9.76 7.78
C HIS A 62 -14.25 9.73 7.26
N PHE A 63 -13.91 8.79 6.38
CA PHE A 63 -12.60 8.80 5.73
C PHE A 63 -12.41 10.05 4.85
N PHE A 64 -13.41 10.41 4.04
CA PHE A 64 -13.33 11.62 3.20
C PHE A 64 -13.34 12.91 4.01
N GLU A 65 -14.07 12.95 5.13
CA GLU A 65 -14.06 14.06 6.07
C GLU A 65 -12.64 14.30 6.63
N ASP A 66 -11.96 13.24 7.08
CA ASP A 66 -10.57 13.33 7.55
C ASP A 66 -9.61 13.76 6.46
N LEU A 67 -9.78 13.22 5.26
CA LEU A 67 -8.97 13.60 4.10
C LEU A 67 -9.11 15.10 3.80
N TYR A 68 -10.34 15.60 3.79
CA TYR A 68 -10.63 17.03 3.59
C TYR A 68 -10.01 17.88 4.71
N ASN A 69 -10.24 17.49 5.96
CA ASN A 69 -9.76 18.22 7.13
C ASN A 69 -8.22 18.25 7.23
N GLY A 70 -7.55 17.13 6.91
CA GLY A 70 -6.09 17.02 6.86
C GLY A 70 -5.44 17.68 5.65
N GLY A 71 -6.23 17.91 4.59
CA GLY A 71 -5.84 18.65 3.40
C GLY A 71 -6.09 20.15 3.46
N ARG A 72 -6.65 20.69 4.55
CA ARG A 72 -7.02 22.11 4.65
C ARG A 72 -5.83 23.03 4.36
N GLY A 73 -6.08 24.04 3.53
CA GLY A 73 -5.07 24.98 3.05
C GLY A 73 -4.22 24.46 1.89
N LYS A 74 -4.41 23.20 1.45
CA LYS A 74 -3.76 22.65 0.26
C LYS A 74 -4.77 22.57 -0.89
N PRO A 75 -4.38 22.90 -2.13
CA PRO A 75 -5.28 22.84 -3.28
C PRO A 75 -5.68 21.40 -3.64
N LEU A 76 -4.84 20.42 -3.31
CA LEU A 76 -5.06 19.01 -3.62
C LEU A 76 -4.34 18.12 -2.60
N LEU A 77 -5.00 17.05 -2.18
CA LEU A 77 -4.42 15.97 -1.36
C LEU A 77 -4.73 14.63 -2.03
N GLY A 78 -3.67 13.93 -2.43
CA GLY A 78 -3.77 12.62 -3.07
C GLY A 78 -3.96 11.48 -2.06
N PHE A 79 -4.62 10.41 -2.49
CA PHE A 79 -4.68 9.14 -1.78
C PHE A 79 -4.70 7.99 -2.78
N TYR A 80 -4.57 6.77 -2.26
CA TYR A 80 -4.65 5.52 -3.03
C TYR A 80 -5.67 4.60 -2.37
N ILE A 81 -6.52 3.97 -3.18
CA ILE A 81 -7.53 3.00 -2.71
C ILE A 81 -6.97 1.57 -2.81
N PHE A 82 -6.44 1.20 -3.97
CA PHE A 82 -5.89 -0.14 -4.22
C PHE A 82 -4.46 -0.07 -4.78
N GLY A 83 -3.62 -0.96 -4.27
CA GLY A 83 -2.29 -1.29 -4.77
C GLY A 83 -2.32 -2.42 -5.79
#